data_AF-X6NLD2-F1
#
_entry.id   AF-X6NLD2-F1
#
_cell.length_a   1.000
_cell.length_b   1.000
_cell.length_c   1.000
_cell.angle_alpha   90.00
_cell.angle_beta   90.00
_cell.angle_gamma   90.00
#
_symmetry.space_group_name_H-M   'P 1'
#
loop_
_entity.id
_entity.type
_entity.pdbx_description
1 polymer ?
#
loop_
_entity_poly.entity_id
_entity_poly.type
_entity_poly.pdbx_seq_one_letter_code
_entity_poly.pdbx_strand_id
1 'polypeptide(L)'
;MIKPFCDKADGQGLAIMINLTLTVLSCHLFFYVKIPSEELTIPILEQLLKSEASRLHWIKLLADSGITVDSVLYKLLKEYFKKWLDREESEEGEYFHNEQPFHSRIIELASSPTFQNAKLYHSDFMEILDKRERELWLSNERWTSNEIKIVYDCGDTKSDLWEKILRKMNDIPSMEELNKDNMESASKKLCQNLDYCLNCQLWFELENPMQTQLLDFFNKVWAHLIENKALLPIYVYKYLVEHLKAIQGLSSTRSTALDEVIKEYEQFSNLINTFKRIYDDFFIEDDLSEQLKTLEKESNSWEMQGFLNVKDRYAQEIKLLEEHEQSMKVALSRRESLIFCNIWKNSKTEHESSKDQQHLSIFNKIFQDSNQKWENFKQDLQNRAIKYKDLKLMFTGNRIENGDIKKRLTSEIHEQQQTVIDDVDTKTKKKDRFKRAIGTLDGIEEVTNRIKEYHPYKDKIQDDDRWKEYVQALARIEEVTRTEIDISIAKASQYYDACVGCVDKNVSSYAKNGFFNVLLHCENELKILASDSNFTNNTNFERILRALKESSHQGLQQLTHSLECVNPVMQKKLWQCQLNNMTDLVKAILSLCPNNENFVQMLKNCCDANLANISSL
;
A
#
# COMPACT_ATOMS: atom_id res chain seq x y z
N MET A 1 -59.47 35.85 11.21
CA MET A 1 -58.87 37.03 11.89
C MET A 1 -58.06 36.68 13.14
N ILE A 2 -58.27 35.53 13.78
CA ILE A 2 -57.67 35.21 15.09
C ILE A 2 -56.29 34.53 15.00
N LYS A 3 -56.05 33.73 13.95
CA LYS A 3 -54.76 33.04 13.73
C LYS A 3 -53.54 33.98 13.75
N PRO A 4 -53.53 35.13 13.04
CA PRO A 4 -52.40 36.07 13.06
C PRO A 4 -52.16 36.74 14.42
N PHE A 5 -53.17 36.74 15.30
CA PHE A 5 -53.04 37.26 16.67
C PHE A 5 -52.43 36.21 17.59
N CYS A 6 -52.88 34.96 17.50
CA CYS A 6 -52.30 33.85 18.25
C CYS A 6 -50.84 33.60 17.88
N ASP A 7 -50.46 33.83 16.62
CA ASP A 7 -49.07 33.74 16.14
C ASP A 7 -48.12 34.79 16.78
N LYS A 8 -48.67 35.86 17.37
CA LYS A 8 -47.90 36.97 17.96
C LYS A 8 -47.95 37.03 19.49
N ALA A 9 -48.83 36.25 20.12
CA ALA A 9 -48.98 36.22 21.57
C ALA A 9 -47.96 35.26 22.20
N ASP A 10 -47.39 35.64 23.34
CA ASP A 10 -46.52 34.75 24.11
C ASP A 10 -47.35 33.66 24.83
N GLY A 11 -46.66 32.61 25.32
CA GLY A 11 -47.31 31.48 25.98
C GLY A 11 -48.17 31.88 27.19
N GLN A 12 -47.77 32.92 27.91
CA GLN A 12 -48.51 33.44 29.04
C GLN A 12 -49.82 34.09 28.60
N GLY A 13 -49.78 34.96 27.58
CA GLY A 13 -50.96 35.60 27.00
C GLY A 13 -51.94 34.57 26.43
N LEU A 14 -51.43 33.53 25.76
CA LEU A 14 -52.22 32.41 25.25
C LEU A 14 -52.95 31.65 26.37
N ALA A 15 -52.26 31.29 27.47
CA ALA A 15 -52.88 30.61 28.59
C ALA A 15 -53.89 31.48 29.36
N ILE A 16 -53.61 32.79 29.50
CA ILE A 16 -54.56 33.74 30.07
C ILE A 16 -55.84 33.81 29.23
N MET A 17 -55.74 33.79 27.90
CA MET A 17 -56.93 33.77 27.04
C MET A 17 -57.83 32.55 27.29
N ILE A 18 -57.23 31.36 27.50
CA ILE A 18 -57.98 30.14 27.88
C ILE A 18 -58.63 30.30 29.27
N ASN A 19 -57.91 30.83 30.25
CA ASN A 19 -58.46 31.04 31.59
C ASN A 19 -59.55 32.13 31.63
N LEU A 20 -59.44 33.17 30.80
CA LEU A 20 -60.48 34.18 30.65
C LEU A 20 -61.74 33.60 30.03
N THR A 21 -61.62 32.69 29.05
CA THR A 21 -62.79 31.97 28.54
C THR A 21 -63.49 31.14 29.62
N LEU A 22 -62.74 30.55 30.57
CA LEU A 22 -63.29 29.86 31.73
C LEU A 22 -63.97 30.80 32.75
N THR A 23 -63.38 31.97 32.99
CA THR A 23 -63.87 32.94 33.99
C THR A 23 -65.14 33.67 33.52
N VAL A 24 -65.24 33.93 32.21
CA VAL A 24 -66.45 34.51 31.60
C VAL A 24 -67.62 33.53 31.62
N LEU A 25 -67.35 32.21 31.55
CA LEU A 25 -68.37 31.17 31.69
C LEU A 25 -68.90 31.02 33.14
N SER A 26 -68.10 31.33 34.15
CA SER A 26 -68.51 31.23 35.57
C SER A 26 -69.26 32.48 36.08
N CYS A 27 -69.13 33.62 35.40
CA CYS A 27 -69.78 34.88 35.77
C CYS A 27 -70.94 35.25 34.82
N HIS A 28 -72.15 34.78 35.17
CA HIS A 28 -73.48 35.31 34.80
C HIS A 28 -74.01 35.06 33.36
N LEU A 29 -75.24 34.53 33.23
CA LEU A 29 -76.49 35.31 33.19
C LEU A 29 -76.40 36.46 32.16
N PHE A 30 -77.13 36.28 31.04
CA PHE A 30 -77.42 37.20 29.93
C PHE A 30 -76.58 37.15 28.63
N PHE A 31 -77.31 36.78 27.55
CA PHE A 31 -77.08 36.93 26.11
C PHE A 31 -75.95 36.14 25.41
N TYR A 32 -76.35 35.05 24.73
CA TYR A 32 -75.98 34.64 23.35
C TYR A 32 -74.54 34.85 22.83
N VAL A 33 -73.53 34.90 23.68
CA VAL A 33 -72.14 34.72 23.27
C VAL A 33 -71.89 33.22 23.23
N LYS A 34 -71.75 32.71 22.01
CA LYS A 34 -71.37 31.34 21.68
C LYS A 34 -70.23 30.92 22.62
N ILE A 35 -70.40 29.72 23.21
CA ILE A 35 -69.37 28.82 23.76
C ILE A 35 -68.00 29.18 23.14
N PRO A 36 -66.89 29.27 23.90
CA PRO A 36 -65.58 29.44 23.28
C PRO A 36 -65.45 28.35 22.22
N SER A 37 -65.59 28.72 20.94
CA SER A 37 -65.81 27.73 19.91
C SER A 37 -64.54 26.91 19.84
N GLU A 38 -64.67 25.61 19.62
CA GLU A 38 -63.52 24.73 19.39
C GLU A 38 -62.54 25.37 18.37
N GLU A 39 -63.07 26.16 17.43
CA GLU A 39 -62.35 26.99 16.44
C GLU A 39 -61.35 28.02 17.03
N LEU A 40 -61.55 28.52 18.26
CA LEU A 40 -60.63 29.45 18.93
C LEU A 40 -59.65 28.72 19.86
N THR A 41 -60.13 27.70 20.57
CA THR A 41 -59.34 26.94 21.54
C THR A 41 -58.27 26.10 20.83
N ILE A 42 -58.61 25.47 19.71
CA ILE A 42 -57.69 24.63 18.93
C ILE A 42 -56.41 25.40 18.51
N PRO A 43 -56.50 26.56 17.82
CA PRO A 43 -55.29 27.30 17.45
C PRO A 43 -54.45 27.74 18.64
N ILE A 44 -55.06 28.08 19.78
CA ILE A 44 -54.32 28.49 20.99
C ILE A 44 -53.55 27.29 21.57
N LEU A 45 -54.18 26.11 21.67
CA LEU A 45 -53.53 24.89 22.13
C LEU A 45 -52.38 24.49 21.19
N GLU A 46 -52.57 24.60 19.88
CA GLU A 46 -51.50 24.33 18.91
C GLU A 46 -50.30 25.26 19.08
N GLN A 47 -50.53 26.55 19.33
CA GLN A 47 -49.44 27.50 19.59
C GLN A 47 -48.73 27.24 20.91
N LEU A 48 -49.48 26.86 21.95
CA LEU A 48 -48.92 26.55 23.26
C LEU A 48 -47.94 25.36 23.21
N LEU A 49 -48.12 24.43 22.26
CA LEU A 49 -47.27 23.26 22.10
C LEU A 49 -45.97 23.50 21.29
N LYS A 50 -45.83 24.65 20.61
CA LYS A 50 -44.73 24.92 19.66
C LYS A 50 -43.35 25.12 20.27
N SER A 51 -43.29 25.66 21.49
CA SER A 51 -42.02 25.98 22.15
C SER A 51 -42.04 25.52 23.60
N GLU A 52 -40.89 25.17 24.13
CA GLU A 52 -40.72 24.77 25.54
C GLU A 52 -41.26 25.86 26.49
N ALA A 53 -40.94 27.14 26.22
CA ALA A 53 -41.43 28.27 27.00
C ALA A 53 -42.96 28.36 27.02
N SER A 54 -43.61 28.11 25.87
CA SER A 54 -45.08 28.08 25.78
C SER A 54 -45.67 26.87 26.48
N ARG A 55 -45.01 25.70 26.39
CA ARG A 55 -45.47 24.45 27.01
C ARG A 55 -45.48 24.52 28.53
N LEU A 56 -44.60 25.30 29.15
CA LEU A 56 -44.68 25.58 30.59
C LEU A 56 -46.04 26.16 31.00
N HIS A 57 -46.65 27.00 30.16
CA HIS A 57 -47.97 27.56 30.42
C HIS A 57 -49.09 26.55 30.12
N TRP A 58 -48.91 25.71 29.11
CA TRP A 58 -49.82 24.60 28.85
C TRP A 58 -49.86 23.59 29.99
N ILE A 59 -48.71 23.21 30.55
CA ILE A 59 -48.63 22.32 31.71
C ILE A 59 -49.35 22.92 32.94
N LYS A 60 -49.27 24.25 33.13
CA LYS A 60 -50.04 24.94 34.17
C LYS A 60 -51.55 24.81 33.96
N LEU A 61 -52.03 24.86 32.72
CA LEU A 61 -53.43 24.59 32.41
C LEU A 61 -53.78 23.16 32.81
N LEU A 62 -53.00 22.15 32.41
CA LEU A 62 -53.27 20.74 32.76
C LEU A 62 -53.36 20.50 34.29
N ALA A 63 -52.63 21.28 35.09
CA ALA A 63 -52.65 21.19 36.55
C ALA A 63 -53.84 21.90 37.22
N ASP A 64 -54.58 22.73 36.50
CA ASP A 64 -55.71 23.47 37.05
C ASP A 64 -56.96 22.60 37.17
N SER A 65 -57.34 22.28 38.41
CA SER A 65 -58.54 21.51 38.73
C SER A 65 -59.85 22.16 38.24
N GLY A 66 -59.87 23.50 38.06
CA GLY A 66 -61.04 24.25 37.61
C GLY A 66 -61.45 23.96 36.17
N ILE A 67 -60.57 23.36 35.37
CA ILE A 67 -60.83 23.01 33.97
C ILE A 67 -61.95 21.97 33.82
N THR A 68 -62.16 21.12 34.83
CA THR A 68 -63.22 20.10 34.84
C THR A 68 -64.64 20.67 34.82
N VAL A 69 -64.81 21.96 35.13
CA VAL A 69 -66.10 22.66 35.05
C VAL A 69 -66.56 22.82 33.61
N ASP A 70 -65.64 22.86 32.64
CA ASP A 70 -65.94 22.92 31.21
C ASP A 70 -65.60 21.57 30.54
N SER A 71 -66.64 20.78 30.24
CA SER A 71 -66.48 19.45 29.64
C SER A 71 -65.92 19.47 28.22
N VAL A 72 -66.12 20.56 27.47
CA VAL A 72 -65.61 20.72 26.10
C VAL A 72 -64.12 21.03 26.16
N LEU A 73 -63.71 22.02 26.97
CA LEU A 73 -62.31 22.37 27.12
C LEU A 73 -61.49 21.22 27.70
N TYR A 74 -62.01 20.53 28.73
CA TYR A 74 -61.35 19.36 29.29
C TYR A 74 -61.12 18.26 28.24
N LYS A 75 -62.15 17.97 27.41
CA LYS A 75 -62.04 16.98 26.33
C LYS A 75 -60.98 17.39 25.31
N LEU A 76 -60.98 18.66 24.88
CA LEU A 76 -59.98 19.19 23.95
C LEU A 76 -58.56 19.11 24.53
N LEU A 77 -58.36 19.55 25.78
CA LEU A 77 -57.06 19.47 26.45
C LEU A 77 -56.58 18.03 26.56
N LYS A 78 -57.47 17.09 26.89
CA LYS A 78 -57.16 15.67 26.96
C LYS A 78 -56.76 15.10 25.60
N GLU A 79 -57.50 15.44 24.55
CA GLU A 79 -57.21 15.01 23.18
C GLU A 79 -55.86 15.57 22.69
N TYR A 80 -55.61 16.87 22.90
CA TYR A 80 -54.35 17.51 22.54
C TYR A 80 -53.17 17.00 23.36
N PHE A 81 -53.37 16.69 24.64
CA PHE A 81 -52.36 16.02 25.47
C PHE A 81 -51.97 14.66 24.88
N LYS A 82 -52.96 13.80 24.58
CA LYS A 82 -52.70 12.50 23.94
C LYS A 82 -52.02 12.66 22.59
N LYS A 83 -52.54 13.53 21.74
CA LYS A 83 -52.02 13.76 20.39
C LYS A 83 -50.60 14.32 20.41
N TRP A 84 -50.28 15.23 21.33
CA TRP A 84 -48.94 15.78 21.45
C TRP A 84 -47.96 14.76 21.99
N LEU A 85 -48.35 13.93 22.96
CA LEU A 85 -47.45 12.95 23.57
C LEU A 85 -47.25 11.70 22.69
N ASP A 86 -48.31 11.22 22.04
CA ASP A 86 -48.29 10.01 21.19
C ASP A 86 -47.86 10.29 19.73
N ARG A 87 -47.51 11.54 19.40
CA ARG A 87 -47.06 11.89 18.03
C ARG A 87 -45.82 11.10 17.61
N GLU A 88 -45.89 10.41 16.48
CA GLU A 88 -44.78 9.73 15.83
C GLU A 88 -43.83 10.73 15.17
N GLU A 89 -42.53 10.44 15.21
CA GLU A 89 -41.45 11.33 14.75
C GLU A 89 -41.28 11.32 13.21
N SER A 90 -42.15 10.62 12.48
CA SER A 90 -42.09 10.38 11.04
C SER A 90 -43.31 10.85 10.25
N GLU A 91 -44.30 11.49 10.89
CA GLU A 91 -45.41 12.13 10.15
C GLU A 91 -44.88 13.40 9.46
N GLU A 92 -44.40 13.25 8.22
CA GLU A 92 -44.08 14.34 7.30
C GLU A 92 -45.30 15.27 7.10
N GLY A 93 -45.46 16.22 8.01
CA GLY A 93 -46.51 17.22 8.02
C GLY A 93 -45.90 18.60 8.25
N GLU A 94 -45.97 19.44 7.22
CA GLU A 94 -45.32 20.73 6.99
C GLU A 94 -45.42 21.87 8.05
N TYR A 95 -45.72 21.62 9.34
CA TYR A 95 -46.12 22.70 10.26
C TYR A 95 -45.49 22.79 11.65
N PHE A 96 -44.49 21.99 12.04
CA PHE A 96 -43.84 22.17 13.35
C PHE A 96 -42.32 21.96 13.31
N HIS A 97 -41.55 23.04 13.18
CA HIS A 97 -40.07 23.04 13.16
C HIS A 97 -39.37 22.67 14.49
N ASN A 98 -40.06 22.06 15.46
CA ASN A 98 -39.53 21.68 16.77
C ASN A 98 -40.11 20.32 17.22
N GLU A 99 -39.89 19.26 16.45
CA GLU A 99 -40.30 17.92 16.86
C GLU A 99 -39.33 17.38 17.91
N GLN A 100 -39.73 17.56 19.16
CA GLN A 100 -39.05 17.02 20.32
C GLN A 100 -39.34 15.51 20.40
N PRO A 101 -38.31 14.66 20.56
CA PRO A 101 -38.52 13.23 20.57
C PRO A 101 -39.30 12.78 21.81
N PHE A 102 -39.83 11.57 21.77
CA PHE A 102 -40.74 11.06 22.81
C PHE A 102 -40.13 11.10 24.22
N HIS A 103 -38.89 10.62 24.37
CA HIS A 103 -38.21 10.59 25.67
C HIS A 103 -38.04 12.01 26.26
N SER A 104 -37.70 13.01 25.45
CA SER A 104 -37.59 14.40 25.94
C SER A 104 -38.94 14.97 26.38
N ARG A 105 -40.04 14.64 25.70
CA ARG A 105 -41.41 15.03 26.12
C ARG A 105 -41.78 14.41 27.46
N ILE A 106 -41.42 13.14 27.66
CA ILE A 106 -41.61 12.43 28.93
C ILE A 106 -40.84 13.10 30.07
N ILE A 107 -39.57 13.43 29.85
CA ILE A 107 -38.75 14.13 30.84
C ILE A 107 -39.30 15.53 31.13
N GLU A 108 -39.70 16.30 30.12
CA GLU A 108 -40.25 17.65 30.29
C GLU A 108 -41.49 17.63 31.21
N LEU A 109 -42.40 16.67 30.98
CA LEU A 109 -43.57 16.49 31.83
C LEU A 109 -43.20 15.99 33.23
N ALA A 110 -42.39 14.94 33.34
CA ALA A 110 -42.06 14.32 34.62
C ALA A 110 -41.24 15.25 35.53
N SER A 111 -40.37 16.07 34.94
CA SER A 111 -39.52 17.04 35.66
C SER A 111 -40.30 18.28 36.12
N SER A 112 -41.50 18.53 35.59
CA SER A 112 -42.30 19.70 35.95
C SER A 112 -43.03 19.48 37.28
N PRO A 113 -42.73 20.24 38.36
CA PRO A 113 -43.48 20.14 39.62
C PRO A 113 -44.96 20.49 39.44
N THR A 114 -45.28 21.26 38.40
CA THR A 114 -46.67 21.63 38.07
C THR A 114 -47.44 20.42 37.52
N PHE A 115 -46.82 19.63 36.63
CA PHE A 115 -47.46 18.44 36.06
C PHE A 115 -47.70 17.34 37.11
N GLN A 116 -46.88 17.29 38.17
CA GLN A 116 -47.12 16.39 39.31
C GLN A 116 -48.49 16.63 39.96
N ASN A 117 -49.04 17.85 39.86
CA ASN A 117 -50.39 18.17 40.34
C ASN A 117 -51.50 17.86 39.32
N ALA A 118 -51.17 17.60 38.05
CA ALA A 118 -52.10 17.31 36.96
C ALA A 118 -52.63 15.86 36.96
N LYS A 119 -53.12 15.39 38.11
CA LYS A 119 -53.50 13.98 38.36
C LYS A 119 -54.49 13.39 37.35
N LEU A 120 -55.36 14.23 36.77
CA LEU A 120 -56.37 13.82 35.79
C LEU A 120 -55.75 13.26 34.50
N TYR A 121 -54.52 13.65 34.16
CA TYR A 121 -53.83 13.27 32.94
C TYR A 121 -52.82 12.14 33.15
N HIS A 122 -52.54 11.74 34.40
CA HIS A 122 -51.54 10.71 34.72
C HIS A 122 -51.92 9.34 34.15
N SER A 123 -53.22 8.99 34.10
CA SER A 123 -53.66 7.71 33.52
C SER A 123 -53.35 7.64 32.02
N ASP A 124 -53.62 8.73 31.29
CA ASP A 124 -53.37 8.79 29.85
C ASP A 124 -51.87 8.89 29.55
N PHE A 125 -51.11 9.59 30.41
CA PHE A 125 -49.65 9.61 30.36
C PHE A 125 -49.08 8.19 30.46
N MET A 126 -49.52 7.42 31.45
CA MET A 126 -49.05 6.04 31.65
C MET A 126 -49.47 5.10 30.51
N GLU A 127 -50.69 5.25 29.98
CA GLU A 127 -51.16 4.48 28.81
C GLU A 127 -50.25 4.67 27.59
N ILE A 128 -49.86 5.91 27.30
CA ILE A 128 -48.96 6.23 26.18
C ILE A 128 -47.53 5.77 26.48
N LEU A 129 -47.08 5.92 27.73
CA LEU A 129 -45.79 5.43 28.20
C LEU A 129 -45.65 3.92 27.96
N ASP A 130 -46.69 3.14 28.29
CA ASP A 130 -46.72 1.69 28.10
C ASP A 130 -46.70 1.32 26.60
N LYS A 131 -47.42 2.06 25.77
CA LYS A 131 -47.44 1.86 24.31
C LYS A 131 -46.06 2.10 23.67
N ARG A 132 -45.31 3.08 24.17
CA ARG A 132 -44.04 3.56 23.59
C ARG A 132 -42.83 3.32 24.49
N GLU A 133 -42.90 2.35 25.40
CA GLU A 133 -41.86 2.10 26.41
C GLU A 133 -40.47 1.87 25.81
N ARG A 134 -40.42 1.27 24.61
CA ARG A 134 -39.17 0.99 23.92
C ARG A 134 -38.36 2.23 23.62
N GLU A 135 -38.99 3.40 23.47
CA GLU A 135 -38.31 4.66 23.17
C GLU A 135 -37.60 5.26 24.39
N LEU A 136 -37.81 4.69 25.58
CA LEU A 136 -37.19 5.09 26.83
C LEU A 136 -35.99 4.21 27.24
N TRP A 137 -35.69 3.19 26.46
CA TRP A 137 -34.52 2.32 26.65
C TRP A 137 -33.22 3.12 26.73
N LEU A 138 -32.24 2.63 27.49
CA LEU A 138 -31.04 3.35 27.93
C LEU A 138 -29.98 3.59 26.83
N SER A 139 -30.38 3.61 25.56
CA SER A 139 -29.47 3.78 24.42
C SER A 139 -28.99 5.23 24.27
N ASN A 140 -27.68 5.41 24.12
CA ASN A 140 -27.05 6.69 23.78
C ASN A 140 -27.47 7.24 22.41
N GLU A 141 -28.06 6.41 21.53
CA GLU A 141 -28.65 6.91 20.28
C GLU A 141 -29.85 7.82 20.52
N ARG A 142 -30.47 7.74 21.71
CA ARG A 142 -31.64 8.53 22.07
C ARG A 142 -31.32 9.61 23.09
N TRP A 143 -30.62 9.25 24.15
CA TRP A 143 -30.46 10.13 25.30
C TRP A 143 -29.23 11.03 25.19
N THR A 144 -29.41 12.31 25.47
CA THR A 144 -28.30 13.27 25.60
C THR A 144 -27.81 13.36 27.05
N SER A 145 -26.57 13.82 27.24
CA SER A 145 -26.00 14.04 28.59
C SER A 145 -26.83 15.01 29.44
N ASN A 146 -27.45 16.02 28.82
CA ASN A 146 -28.31 16.97 29.51
C ASN A 146 -29.59 16.31 30.03
N GLU A 147 -30.18 15.41 29.24
CA GLU A 147 -31.39 14.68 29.62
C GLU A 147 -31.12 13.66 30.72
N ILE A 148 -30.01 12.93 30.64
CA ILE A 148 -29.58 12.01 31.71
C ILE A 148 -29.38 12.78 33.02
N LYS A 149 -28.81 13.98 32.96
CA LYS A 149 -28.66 14.84 34.12
C LYS A 149 -30.02 15.26 34.71
N ILE A 150 -31.01 15.58 33.88
CA ILE A 150 -32.36 15.88 34.36
C ILE A 150 -32.97 14.66 35.06
N VAL A 151 -32.78 13.45 34.51
CA VAL A 151 -33.21 12.20 35.15
C VAL A 151 -32.56 12.00 36.51
N TYR A 152 -31.28 12.37 36.68
CA TYR A 152 -30.62 12.38 37.98
C TYR A 152 -31.23 13.41 38.94
N ASP A 153 -31.28 14.67 38.52
CA ASP A 153 -31.74 15.79 39.36
C ASP A 153 -33.20 15.60 39.83
N CYS A 154 -34.04 14.99 38.99
CA CYS A 154 -35.47 14.81 39.25
C CYS A 154 -35.85 13.39 39.70
N GLY A 155 -35.10 12.36 39.32
CA GLY A 155 -35.45 10.96 39.57
C GLY A 155 -35.32 10.52 41.04
N ASP A 156 -34.50 11.22 41.83
CA ASP A 156 -34.39 10.99 43.28
C ASP A 156 -35.49 11.73 44.09
N THR A 157 -36.25 12.62 43.44
CA THR A 157 -37.46 13.14 44.06
C THR A 157 -38.45 11.99 44.13
N LYS A 158 -38.89 11.59 45.34
CA LYS A 158 -39.81 10.47 45.62
C LYS A 158 -41.22 10.66 45.01
N SER A 159 -41.30 10.91 43.71
CA SER A 159 -42.51 11.03 42.92
C SER A 159 -42.90 9.65 42.40
N ASP A 160 -44.15 9.27 42.65
CA ASP A 160 -44.75 8.04 42.11
C ASP A 160 -44.66 7.96 40.58
N LEU A 161 -44.59 9.12 39.90
CA LEU A 161 -44.49 9.18 38.44
C LEU A 161 -43.07 8.82 37.97
N TRP A 162 -42.04 9.37 38.62
CA TRP A 162 -40.65 9.03 38.31
C TRP A 162 -40.35 7.57 38.59
N GLU A 163 -40.84 7.00 39.70
CA GLU A 163 -40.65 5.58 39.99
C GLU A 163 -41.21 4.68 38.87
N LYS A 164 -42.38 5.03 38.32
CA LYS A 164 -42.98 4.30 37.20
C LYS A 164 -42.20 4.47 35.88
N ILE A 165 -41.71 5.68 35.59
CA ILE A 165 -40.90 5.96 34.40
C ILE A 165 -39.57 5.18 34.47
N LEU A 166 -38.87 5.23 35.61
CA LEU A 166 -37.60 4.52 35.79
C LEU A 166 -37.76 3.00 35.62
N ARG A 167 -38.89 2.42 36.09
CA ARG A 167 -39.21 1.00 35.83
C ARG A 167 -39.39 0.68 34.36
N LYS A 168 -39.89 1.62 33.56
CA LYS A 168 -40.11 1.48 32.11
C LYS A 168 -38.83 1.69 31.30
N MET A 169 -37.93 2.52 31.80
CA MET A 169 -36.59 2.71 31.24
C MET A 169 -35.69 1.50 31.44
N ASN A 170 -35.92 0.71 32.51
CA ASN A 170 -35.11 -0.46 32.81
C ASN A 170 -35.32 -1.59 31.79
N ASP A 171 -34.53 -1.56 30.73
CA ASP A 171 -34.52 -2.53 29.63
C ASP A 171 -33.31 -3.46 29.67
N ILE A 172 -32.65 -3.56 30.83
CA ILE A 172 -31.45 -4.38 31.01
C ILE A 172 -31.76 -5.82 30.59
N PRO A 173 -31.03 -6.36 29.58
CA PRO A 173 -31.33 -7.68 29.06
C PRO A 173 -30.98 -8.78 30.06
N SER A 174 -31.66 -9.91 29.94
CA SER A 174 -31.28 -11.11 30.68
C SER A 174 -29.95 -11.69 30.17
N MET A 175 -29.19 -12.28 31.10
CA MET A 175 -28.04 -13.11 30.74
C MET A 175 -28.46 -14.56 30.54
N GLU A 176 -27.76 -15.25 29.64
CA GLU A 176 -27.84 -16.69 29.48
C GLU A 176 -26.57 -17.31 30.06
N GLU A 177 -26.72 -18.33 30.92
CA GLU A 177 -25.56 -19.05 31.45
C GLU A 177 -24.85 -19.81 30.32
N LEU A 178 -23.53 -19.66 30.24
CA LEU A 178 -22.73 -20.29 29.21
C LEU A 178 -22.39 -21.72 29.67
N ASN A 179 -22.80 -22.71 28.90
CA ASN A 179 -22.41 -24.10 29.08
C ASN A 179 -22.08 -24.75 27.72
N LYS A 180 -21.72 -26.03 27.74
CA LYS A 180 -21.30 -26.75 26.53
C LYS A 180 -22.44 -26.97 25.53
N ASP A 181 -23.67 -27.08 26.01
CA ASP A 181 -24.83 -27.43 25.18
C ASP A 181 -25.46 -26.21 24.50
N ASN A 182 -25.28 -25.02 25.07
CA ASN A 182 -25.79 -23.75 24.53
C ASN A 182 -24.69 -22.76 24.13
N MET A 183 -23.46 -23.23 23.90
CA MET A 183 -22.28 -22.40 23.66
C MET A 183 -22.51 -21.34 22.57
N GLU A 184 -23.18 -21.71 21.47
CA GLU A 184 -23.45 -20.80 20.35
C GLU A 184 -24.44 -19.69 20.74
N SER A 185 -25.62 -20.03 21.28
CA SER A 185 -26.64 -19.06 21.67
C SER A 185 -26.18 -18.17 22.81
N ALA A 186 -25.60 -18.75 23.86
CA ALA A 186 -25.15 -18.02 25.03
C ALA A 186 -23.97 -17.09 24.72
N SER A 187 -23.03 -17.51 23.87
CA SER A 187 -21.92 -16.64 23.44
C SER A 187 -22.41 -15.49 22.56
N LYS A 188 -23.42 -15.72 21.72
CA LYS A 188 -24.02 -14.67 20.88
C LYS A 188 -24.78 -13.66 21.75
N LYS A 189 -25.49 -14.17 22.76
CA LYS A 189 -26.16 -13.36 23.78
C LYS A 189 -25.15 -12.56 24.60
N LEU A 190 -23.98 -13.12 24.88
CA LEU A 190 -22.90 -12.44 25.60
C LEU A 190 -22.37 -11.24 24.83
N CYS A 191 -22.09 -11.39 23.52
CA CYS A 191 -21.71 -10.25 22.67
C CYS A 191 -22.83 -9.21 22.59
N GLN A 192 -24.09 -9.61 22.44
CA GLN A 192 -25.24 -8.68 22.47
C GLN A 192 -25.35 -7.92 23.79
N ASN A 193 -25.06 -8.57 24.92
CA ASN A 193 -25.05 -7.94 26.24
C ASN A 193 -23.91 -6.93 26.37
N LEU A 194 -22.74 -7.20 25.77
CA LEU A 194 -21.65 -6.22 25.67
C LEU A 194 -22.01 -5.05 24.77
N ASP A 195 -22.61 -5.31 23.59
CA ASP A 195 -23.12 -4.26 22.69
C ASP A 195 -24.13 -3.37 23.41
N TYR A 196 -25.04 -3.95 24.19
CA TYR A 196 -25.97 -3.19 25.02
C TYR A 196 -25.23 -2.27 26.00
N CYS A 197 -24.22 -2.78 26.71
CA CYS A 197 -23.44 -1.96 27.64
C CYS A 197 -22.71 -0.81 26.94
N LEU A 198 -22.12 -1.07 25.76
CA LEU A 198 -21.46 -0.05 24.95
C LEU A 198 -22.47 1.00 24.45
N ASN A 199 -23.66 0.58 24.04
CA ASN A 199 -24.75 1.49 23.65
C ASN A 199 -25.27 2.32 24.83
N CYS A 200 -25.02 1.91 26.07
CA CYS A 200 -25.41 2.64 27.27
C CYS A 200 -24.25 3.47 27.86
N GLN A 201 -23.13 3.67 27.15
CA GLN A 201 -21.92 4.31 27.70
C GLN A 201 -22.18 5.64 28.46
N LEU A 202 -23.03 6.56 27.97
CA LEU A 202 -23.30 7.82 28.68
C LEU A 202 -23.94 7.61 30.05
N TRP A 203 -24.73 6.54 30.20
CA TRP A 203 -25.35 6.13 31.45
C TRP A 203 -24.38 5.50 32.45
N PHE A 204 -23.21 5.05 32.00
CA PHE A 204 -22.11 4.66 32.89
C PHE A 204 -21.31 5.86 33.38
N GLU A 205 -21.11 6.86 32.52
CA GLU A 205 -20.27 8.03 32.79
C GLU A 205 -20.91 9.05 33.75
N LEU A 206 -22.22 9.22 33.67
CA LEU A 206 -22.96 10.22 34.45
C LEU A 206 -23.64 9.58 35.66
N GLU A 207 -23.62 10.26 36.81
CA GLU A 207 -24.44 9.84 37.96
C GLU A 207 -25.92 9.86 37.56
N ASN A 208 -26.62 8.74 37.80
CA ASN A 208 -28.04 8.59 37.51
C ASN A 208 -28.64 7.38 38.28
N PRO A 209 -29.98 7.30 38.43
CA PRO A 209 -30.62 6.20 39.18
C PRO A 209 -30.42 4.80 38.58
N MET A 210 -30.10 4.68 37.29
CA MET A 210 -29.89 3.40 36.60
C MET A 210 -28.43 2.92 36.66
N GLN A 211 -27.48 3.82 36.97
CA GLN A 211 -26.04 3.56 36.91
C GLN A 211 -25.62 2.34 37.73
N THR A 212 -26.15 2.18 38.95
CA THR A 212 -25.81 1.03 39.80
C THR A 212 -26.27 -0.29 39.18
N GLN A 213 -27.48 -0.34 38.62
CA GLN A 213 -28.01 -1.56 37.99
C GLN A 213 -27.25 -1.90 36.70
N LEU A 214 -26.86 -0.89 35.92
CA LEU A 214 -26.04 -1.05 34.73
C LEU A 214 -24.63 -1.54 35.09
N LEU A 215 -23.99 -0.99 36.12
CA LEU A 215 -22.70 -1.45 36.62
C LEU A 215 -22.77 -2.88 37.15
N ASP A 216 -23.82 -3.22 37.91
CA ASP A 216 -24.04 -4.59 38.39
C ASP A 216 -24.24 -5.56 37.23
N PHE A 217 -24.99 -5.17 36.20
CA PHE A 217 -25.16 -5.97 34.99
C PHE A 217 -23.84 -6.15 34.24
N PHE A 218 -23.11 -5.07 33.98
CA PHE A 218 -21.81 -5.12 33.32
C PHE A 218 -20.81 -5.98 34.10
N ASN A 219 -20.73 -5.82 35.42
CA ASN A 219 -19.84 -6.61 36.26
C ASN A 219 -20.21 -8.10 36.22
N LYS A 220 -21.50 -8.45 36.13
CA LYS A 220 -21.95 -9.83 35.92
C LYS A 220 -21.54 -10.36 34.54
N VAL A 221 -21.74 -9.60 33.47
CA VAL A 221 -21.29 -9.96 32.11
C VAL A 221 -19.78 -10.19 32.09
N TRP A 222 -19.03 -9.30 32.75
CA TRP A 222 -17.58 -9.34 32.84
C TRP A 222 -17.08 -10.54 33.65
N ALA A 223 -17.68 -10.80 34.81
CA ALA A 223 -17.39 -11.99 35.61
C ALA A 223 -17.66 -13.28 34.80
N HIS A 224 -18.77 -13.31 34.07
CA HIS A 224 -19.15 -14.46 33.23
C HIS A 224 -18.12 -14.74 32.13
N LEU A 225 -17.56 -13.70 31.49
CA LEU A 225 -16.46 -13.84 30.54
C LEU A 225 -15.21 -14.44 31.18
N ILE A 226 -14.84 -13.97 32.38
CA ILE A 226 -13.64 -14.43 33.10
C ILE A 226 -13.79 -15.88 33.52
N GLU A 227 -14.92 -16.23 34.13
CA GLU A 227 -15.21 -17.57 34.64
C GLU A 227 -15.28 -18.60 33.51
N ASN A 228 -15.85 -18.22 32.37
CA ASN A 228 -16.09 -19.13 31.26
C ASN A 228 -15.10 -18.97 30.10
N LYS A 229 -13.97 -18.29 30.30
CA LYS A 229 -12.97 -18.02 29.24
C LYS A 229 -12.55 -19.26 28.45
N ALA A 230 -12.49 -20.43 29.09
CA ALA A 230 -12.13 -21.68 28.43
C ALA A 230 -13.18 -22.22 27.44
N LEU A 231 -14.44 -21.80 27.58
CA LEU A 231 -15.56 -22.19 26.72
C LEU A 231 -15.83 -21.18 25.60
N LEU A 232 -15.24 -19.98 25.67
CA LEU A 232 -15.53 -18.91 24.71
C LEU A 232 -15.07 -19.29 23.29
N PRO A 233 -15.96 -19.19 22.29
CA PRO A 233 -15.62 -19.34 20.88
C PRO A 233 -14.63 -18.26 20.39
N ILE A 234 -13.92 -18.57 19.31
CA ILE A 234 -12.97 -17.64 18.68
C ILE A 234 -13.62 -16.31 18.26
N TYR A 235 -14.86 -16.32 17.78
CA TYR A 235 -15.53 -15.07 17.39
C TYR A 235 -15.74 -14.13 18.59
N VAL A 236 -15.90 -14.66 19.80
CA VAL A 236 -16.04 -13.83 21.01
C VAL A 236 -14.71 -13.14 21.30
N TYR A 237 -13.59 -13.85 21.21
CA TYR A 237 -12.27 -13.24 21.38
C TYR A 237 -11.97 -12.20 20.31
N LYS A 238 -12.37 -12.45 19.06
CA LYS A 238 -12.29 -11.46 17.97
C LYS A 238 -13.06 -10.18 18.31
N TYR A 239 -14.31 -10.33 18.76
CA TYR A 239 -15.13 -9.21 19.21
C TYR A 239 -14.47 -8.47 20.39
N LEU A 240 -13.95 -9.20 21.39
CA LEU A 240 -13.27 -8.59 22.53
C LEU A 240 -12.03 -7.79 22.11
N VAL A 241 -11.22 -8.28 21.18
CA VAL A 241 -10.07 -7.53 20.63
C VAL A 241 -10.51 -6.23 19.96
N GLU A 242 -11.55 -6.30 19.11
CA GLU A 242 -12.07 -5.16 18.37
C GLU A 242 -12.64 -4.07 19.31
N HIS A 243 -13.28 -4.48 20.41
CA HIS A 243 -13.99 -3.58 21.33
C HIS A 243 -13.30 -3.36 22.69
N LEU A 244 -12.10 -3.91 22.92
CA LEU A 244 -11.44 -3.97 24.24
C LEU A 244 -11.34 -2.60 24.91
N LYS A 245 -10.89 -1.58 24.16
CA LYS A 245 -10.69 -0.23 24.70
C LYS A 245 -11.99 0.41 25.15
N ALA A 246 -13.08 0.19 24.41
CA ALA A 246 -14.39 0.73 24.75
C ALA A 246 -14.97 0.01 25.97
N ILE A 247 -14.87 -1.32 26.01
CA ILE A 247 -15.31 -2.14 27.14
C ILE A 247 -14.54 -1.78 28.43
N GLN A 248 -13.22 -1.60 28.34
CA GLN A 248 -12.38 -1.15 29.46
C GLN A 248 -12.70 0.29 29.90
N GLY A 249 -13.38 1.09 29.07
CA GLY A 249 -13.85 2.43 29.44
C GLY A 249 -15.10 2.41 30.32
N LEU A 250 -15.87 1.32 30.33
CA LEU A 250 -17.14 1.21 31.07
C LEU A 250 -16.96 0.91 32.56
N SER A 251 -15.78 0.43 32.98
CA SER A 251 -15.51 0.10 34.38
C SER A 251 -14.05 0.33 34.74
N SER A 252 -13.82 0.76 35.97
CA SER A 252 -12.48 0.87 36.54
C SER A 252 -11.86 -0.50 36.89
N THR A 253 -12.67 -1.56 36.90
CA THR A 253 -12.24 -2.91 37.28
C THR A 253 -11.51 -3.58 36.12
N ARG A 254 -10.17 -3.56 36.15
CA ARG A 254 -9.34 -4.32 35.20
C ARG A 254 -9.11 -5.74 35.69
N SER A 255 -9.32 -6.72 34.81
CA SER A 255 -8.95 -8.11 35.06
C SER A 255 -7.73 -8.48 34.22
N THR A 256 -6.60 -8.74 34.88
CA THR A 256 -5.38 -9.20 34.21
C THR A 256 -5.58 -10.55 33.52
N ALA A 257 -6.43 -11.41 34.09
CA ALA A 257 -6.63 -12.77 33.62
C ALA A 257 -7.38 -12.89 32.28
N LEU A 258 -8.22 -11.91 31.93
CA LEU A 258 -8.88 -11.86 30.62
C LEU A 258 -8.01 -11.11 29.60
N ASP A 259 -7.34 -10.03 30.03
CA ASP A 259 -6.37 -9.29 29.19
C ASP A 259 -5.25 -10.21 28.69
N GLU A 260 -4.77 -11.14 29.53
CA GLU A 260 -3.76 -12.15 29.15
C GLU A 260 -4.27 -13.06 28.04
N VAL A 261 -5.47 -13.64 28.17
CA VAL A 261 -6.02 -14.56 27.16
C VAL A 261 -6.38 -13.84 25.86
N ILE A 262 -6.84 -12.58 25.93
CA ILE A 262 -7.07 -11.76 24.74
C ILE A 262 -5.76 -11.51 23.99
N LYS A 263 -4.67 -11.17 24.69
CA LYS A 263 -3.34 -11.03 24.07
C LYS A 263 -2.84 -12.33 23.48
N GLU A 264 -3.05 -13.46 24.16
CA GLU A 264 -2.72 -14.77 23.62
C GLU A 264 -3.50 -15.06 22.32
N TYR A 265 -4.79 -14.71 22.28
CA TYR A 265 -5.59 -14.82 21.06
C TYR A 265 -5.07 -13.91 19.95
N GLU A 266 -4.70 -12.66 20.23
CA GLU A 266 -4.11 -11.76 19.22
C GLU A 266 -2.83 -12.35 18.62
N GLN A 267 -1.93 -12.87 19.48
CA GLN A 267 -0.69 -13.52 19.04
C GLN A 267 -0.98 -14.75 18.18
N PHE A 268 -1.88 -15.63 18.64
CA PHE A 268 -2.32 -16.80 17.90
C PHE A 268 -2.91 -16.43 16.54
N SER A 269 -3.85 -15.48 16.51
CA SER A 269 -4.51 -15.03 15.28
C SER A 269 -3.50 -14.46 14.28
N ASN A 270 -2.55 -13.64 14.75
CA ASN A 270 -1.49 -13.09 13.90
C ASN A 270 -0.56 -14.17 13.34
N LEU A 271 -0.20 -15.17 14.15
CA LEU A 271 0.62 -16.30 13.71
C LEU A 271 -0.08 -17.12 12.62
N ILE A 272 -1.33 -17.52 12.87
CA ILE A 272 -2.11 -18.30 11.91
C ILE A 272 -2.34 -17.52 10.62
N ASN A 273 -2.67 -16.23 10.70
CA ASN A 273 -2.82 -15.39 9.52
C ASN A 273 -1.51 -15.25 8.73
N THR A 274 -0.37 -15.14 9.41
CA THR A 274 0.95 -15.10 8.76
C THR A 274 1.24 -16.41 8.04
N PHE A 275 0.99 -17.55 8.70
CA PHE A 275 1.15 -18.88 8.11
C PHE A 275 0.26 -19.06 6.87
N LYS A 276 -1.01 -18.69 6.92
CA LYS A 276 -1.92 -18.79 5.75
C LYS A 276 -1.44 -17.95 4.58
N ARG A 277 -0.97 -16.73 4.84
CA ARG A 277 -0.51 -15.82 3.76
C ARG A 277 0.77 -16.30 3.09
N ILE A 278 1.58 -17.10 3.77
CA ILE A 278 2.83 -17.63 3.23
C ILE A 278 2.68 -19.05 2.68
N TYR A 279 1.57 -19.74 3.02
CA TYR A 279 1.20 -21.09 2.59
C TYR A 279 1.37 -21.31 1.08
N ASP A 280 0.69 -20.52 0.27
CA ASP A 280 0.66 -20.72 -1.20
C ASP A 280 1.94 -20.22 -1.90
N ASP A 281 2.57 -19.17 -1.35
CA ASP A 281 3.62 -18.44 -2.05
C ASP A 281 5.02 -19.06 -1.85
N PHE A 282 5.28 -19.67 -0.68
CA PHE A 282 6.65 -20.03 -0.30
C PHE A 282 6.82 -21.46 0.21
N PHE A 283 5.79 -22.11 0.73
CA PHE A 283 5.94 -23.48 1.21
C PHE A 283 5.98 -24.50 0.06
N ILE A 284 6.46 -25.69 0.40
CA ILE A 284 6.46 -26.87 -0.46
C ILE A 284 5.53 -27.87 0.22
N GLU A 285 4.54 -28.40 -0.50
CA GLU A 285 3.55 -29.31 0.10
C GLU A 285 4.19 -30.52 0.80
N ASP A 286 5.31 -31.01 0.26
CA ASP A 286 6.05 -32.15 0.81
C ASP A 286 6.83 -31.82 2.10
N ASP A 287 7.07 -30.54 2.40
CA ASP A 287 7.75 -30.06 3.62
C ASP A 287 6.77 -29.86 4.81
N LEU A 288 5.46 -29.91 4.54
CA LEU A 288 4.41 -29.71 5.52
C LEU A 288 3.88 -31.04 6.05
N SER A 289 3.65 -31.12 7.37
CA SER A 289 2.95 -32.25 7.97
C SER A 289 1.47 -32.25 7.58
N GLU A 290 0.83 -33.43 7.55
CA GLU A 290 -0.62 -33.53 7.30
C GLU A 290 -1.45 -32.75 8.35
N GLN A 291 -0.94 -32.63 9.58
CA GLN A 291 -1.58 -31.81 10.61
C GLN A 291 -1.49 -30.31 10.30
N LEU A 292 -0.35 -29.80 9.81
CA LEU A 292 -0.22 -28.40 9.38
C LEU A 292 -1.13 -28.08 8.18
N LYS A 293 -1.27 -29.01 7.24
CA LYS A 293 -2.21 -28.88 6.11
C LYS A 293 -3.66 -28.87 6.59
N THR A 294 -3.98 -29.69 7.59
CA THR A 294 -5.32 -29.74 8.20
C THR A 294 -5.60 -28.45 8.97
N LEU A 295 -4.61 -27.95 9.72
CA LEU A 295 -4.68 -26.68 10.46
C LEU A 295 -5.03 -25.53 9.51
N GLU A 296 -4.30 -25.40 8.39
CA GLU A 296 -4.57 -24.38 7.37
C GLU A 296 -6.03 -24.44 6.90
N LYS A 297 -6.48 -25.63 6.46
CA LYS A 297 -7.82 -25.85 5.91
C LYS A 297 -8.93 -25.55 6.92
N GLU A 298 -8.78 -26.06 8.15
CA GLU A 298 -9.78 -25.89 9.20
C GLU A 298 -9.80 -24.49 9.80
N SER A 299 -8.69 -23.72 9.70
CA SER A 299 -8.59 -22.39 10.31
C SER A 299 -9.72 -21.43 9.93
N ASN A 300 -10.30 -21.60 8.73
CA ASN A 300 -11.41 -20.78 8.24
C ASN A 300 -12.76 -21.10 8.91
N SER A 301 -12.92 -22.26 9.54
CA SER A 301 -14.18 -22.72 10.15
C SER A 301 -14.16 -22.69 11.68
N TRP A 302 -13.09 -22.18 12.28
CA TRP A 302 -12.91 -22.18 13.74
C TRP A 302 -13.72 -21.13 14.49
N GLU A 303 -14.42 -20.21 13.83
CA GLU A 303 -15.10 -19.10 14.51
C GLU A 303 -16.00 -19.56 15.67
N MET A 304 -16.73 -20.66 15.47
CA MET A 304 -17.62 -21.25 16.48
C MET A 304 -16.94 -22.22 17.45
N GLN A 305 -15.65 -22.52 17.27
CA GLN A 305 -14.91 -23.44 18.15
C GLN A 305 -14.31 -22.68 19.33
N GLY A 306 -14.28 -23.32 20.51
CA GLY A 306 -13.64 -22.76 21.71
C GLY A 306 -12.15 -22.51 21.49
N PHE A 307 -11.69 -21.28 21.72
CA PHE A 307 -10.31 -20.86 21.42
C PHE A 307 -9.26 -21.75 22.09
N LEU A 308 -9.38 -21.99 23.40
CA LEU A 308 -8.41 -22.82 24.12
C LEU A 308 -8.40 -24.26 23.62
N ASN A 309 -9.56 -24.82 23.25
CA ASN A 309 -9.64 -26.17 22.69
C ASN A 309 -8.94 -26.27 21.33
N VAL A 310 -9.07 -25.25 20.48
CA VAL A 310 -8.36 -25.19 19.19
C VAL A 310 -6.86 -25.06 19.40
N LYS A 311 -6.45 -24.16 20.31
CA LYS A 311 -5.04 -23.95 20.69
C LYS A 311 -4.42 -25.25 21.21
N ASP A 312 -5.11 -25.96 22.09
CA ASP A 312 -4.64 -27.22 22.66
C ASP A 312 -4.59 -28.34 21.60
N ARG A 313 -5.56 -28.40 20.69
CA ARG A 313 -5.60 -29.38 19.60
C ARG A 313 -4.37 -29.28 18.69
N TYR A 314 -3.93 -28.06 18.40
CA TYR A 314 -2.81 -27.77 17.49
C TYR A 314 -1.56 -27.28 18.23
N ALA A 315 -1.40 -27.61 19.51
CA ALA A 315 -0.33 -27.04 20.33
C ALA A 315 1.08 -27.32 19.78
N GLN A 316 1.29 -28.48 19.14
CA GLN A 316 2.57 -28.84 18.53
C GLN A 316 2.85 -28.03 17.26
N GLU A 317 1.84 -27.90 16.39
CA GLU A 317 1.91 -27.14 15.15
C GLU A 317 2.08 -25.64 15.43
N ILE A 318 1.35 -25.10 16.40
CA ILE A 318 1.48 -23.70 16.81
C ILE A 318 2.89 -23.43 17.30
N LYS A 319 3.44 -24.27 18.18
CA LYS A 319 4.82 -24.13 18.66
C LYS A 319 5.84 -24.16 17.51
N LEU A 320 5.64 -25.08 16.56
CA LEU A 320 6.49 -25.16 15.37
C LEU A 320 6.38 -23.89 14.50
N LEU A 321 5.18 -23.33 14.34
CA LEU A 321 4.99 -22.07 13.61
C LEU A 321 5.62 -20.88 14.36
N GLU A 322 5.57 -20.84 15.69
CA GLU A 322 6.23 -19.82 16.51
C GLU A 322 7.75 -19.82 16.31
N GLU A 323 8.38 -20.99 16.24
CA GLU A 323 9.82 -21.15 15.98
C GLU A 323 10.24 -20.55 14.61
N HIS A 324 9.30 -20.43 13.67
CA HIS A 324 9.54 -19.91 12.32
C HIS A 324 8.82 -18.59 12.02
N GLU A 325 8.17 -17.97 13.02
CA GLU A 325 7.34 -16.78 12.82
C GLU A 325 8.13 -15.63 12.18
N GLN A 326 9.35 -15.38 12.66
CA GLN A 326 10.17 -14.30 12.14
C GLN A 326 10.58 -14.54 10.68
N SER A 327 10.93 -15.78 10.33
CA SER A 327 11.26 -16.16 8.95
C SER A 327 10.05 -15.96 8.03
N MET A 328 8.86 -16.38 8.49
CA MET A 328 7.62 -16.17 7.73
C MET A 328 7.29 -14.68 7.55
N LYS A 329 7.41 -13.87 8.60
CA LYS A 329 7.19 -12.42 8.54
C LYS A 329 8.14 -11.74 7.54
N VAL A 330 9.42 -12.11 7.55
CA VAL A 330 10.43 -11.55 6.64
C VAL A 330 10.14 -11.94 5.19
N ALA A 331 9.86 -13.22 4.92
CA ALA A 331 9.51 -13.68 3.58
C ALA A 331 8.23 -12.99 3.07
N LEU A 332 7.19 -12.89 3.91
CA LEU A 332 5.94 -12.22 3.57
C LEU A 332 6.14 -10.74 3.26
N SER A 333 6.99 -10.03 4.02
CA SER A 333 7.32 -8.62 3.77
C SER A 333 8.04 -8.39 2.42
N ARG A 334 8.56 -9.46 1.81
CA ARG A 334 9.33 -9.43 0.55
C ARG A 334 8.62 -10.11 -0.60
N ARG A 335 7.38 -10.56 -0.42
CA ARG A 335 6.59 -11.24 -1.47
C ARG A 335 6.42 -10.41 -2.75
N GLU A 336 6.41 -9.09 -2.60
CA GLU A 336 6.26 -8.15 -3.72
C GLU A 336 7.58 -7.89 -4.45
N SER A 337 8.71 -8.33 -3.87
CA SER A 337 10.02 -8.25 -4.49
C SER A 337 10.19 -9.37 -5.52
N LEU A 338 10.16 -9.03 -6.79
CA LEU A 338 10.47 -9.91 -7.91
C LEU A 338 11.89 -10.50 -7.79
N ILE A 339 12.86 -9.72 -7.32
CA ILE A 339 14.24 -10.21 -7.16
C ILE A 339 14.29 -11.24 -6.03
N PHE A 340 13.69 -10.97 -4.87
CA PHE A 340 13.64 -11.93 -3.77
C PHE A 340 12.89 -13.20 -4.19
N CYS A 341 11.75 -13.09 -4.87
CA CYS A 341 10.99 -14.23 -5.36
C CYS A 341 11.77 -15.07 -6.38
N ASN A 342 12.62 -14.45 -7.21
CA ASN A 342 13.50 -15.18 -8.12
C ASN A 342 14.63 -15.91 -7.38
N ILE A 343 15.25 -15.26 -6.39
CA ILE A 343 16.22 -15.89 -5.50
C ILE A 343 15.60 -17.08 -4.76
N TRP A 344 14.36 -16.92 -4.28
CA TRP A 344 13.60 -17.97 -3.62
C TRP A 344 13.37 -19.16 -4.53
N LYS A 345 12.86 -18.93 -5.75
CA LYS A 345 12.63 -20.00 -6.74
C LYS A 345 13.91 -20.77 -7.07
N ASN A 346 15.02 -20.06 -7.28
CA ASN A 346 16.31 -20.71 -7.55
C ASN A 346 16.77 -21.57 -6.37
N SER A 347 16.67 -21.04 -5.15
CA SER A 347 17.05 -21.77 -3.94
C SER A 347 16.10 -22.95 -3.68
N LYS A 348 14.82 -22.81 -4.01
CA LYS A 348 13.85 -23.92 -3.97
C LYS A 348 14.28 -25.06 -4.90
N THR A 349 14.63 -24.79 -6.15
CA THR A 349 15.13 -25.83 -7.08
C THR A 349 16.43 -26.49 -6.60
N GLU A 350 17.33 -25.74 -5.94
CA GLU A 350 18.54 -26.28 -5.33
C GLU A 350 18.22 -27.30 -4.21
N HIS A 351 17.14 -27.07 -3.45
CA HIS A 351 16.77 -27.87 -2.27
C HIS A 351 15.62 -28.86 -2.51
N GLU A 352 14.92 -28.80 -3.64
CA GLU A 352 13.80 -29.70 -4.01
C GLU A 352 14.19 -31.20 -4.03
N SER A 353 15.48 -31.51 -4.13
CA SER A 353 15.99 -32.89 -4.09
C SER A 353 16.40 -33.38 -2.70
N SER A 354 16.42 -32.50 -1.68
CA SER A 354 16.75 -32.90 -0.31
C SER A 354 15.58 -33.58 0.36
N LYS A 355 15.73 -34.86 0.67
CA LYS A 355 14.82 -35.59 1.56
C LYS A 355 15.21 -35.33 3.01
N ASP A 356 14.90 -34.15 3.53
CA ASP A 356 14.99 -33.91 4.97
C ASP A 356 13.76 -34.51 5.68
N GLN A 357 13.99 -35.06 6.89
CA GLN A 357 12.94 -35.76 7.66
C GLN A 357 12.18 -34.83 8.63
N GLN A 358 12.57 -33.57 8.77
CA GLN A 358 11.99 -32.63 9.73
C GLN A 358 11.08 -31.63 9.02
N HIS A 359 9.83 -31.48 9.51
CA HIS A 359 8.87 -30.53 8.97
C HIS A 359 9.41 -29.10 9.02
N LEU A 360 9.15 -28.32 7.96
CA LEU A 360 9.64 -26.95 7.78
C LEU A 360 11.16 -26.79 7.68
N SER A 361 11.92 -27.89 7.65
CA SER A 361 13.38 -27.81 7.52
C SER A 361 13.80 -27.32 6.14
N ILE A 362 13.06 -27.71 5.08
CA ILE A 362 13.35 -27.26 3.72
C ILE A 362 12.99 -25.77 3.59
N PHE A 363 11.85 -25.35 4.12
CA PHE A 363 11.47 -23.94 4.20
C PHE A 363 12.57 -23.10 4.88
N ASN A 364 13.09 -23.54 6.01
CA ASN A 364 14.14 -22.79 6.72
C ASN A 364 15.44 -22.70 5.93
N LYS A 365 15.87 -23.79 5.29
CA LYS A 365 17.07 -23.78 4.43
C LYS A 365 16.89 -22.81 3.26
N ILE A 366 15.76 -22.90 2.56
CA ILE A 366 15.43 -21.99 1.45
C ILE A 366 15.37 -20.55 1.94
N PHE A 367 14.74 -20.30 3.10
CA PHE A 367 14.67 -18.96 3.69
C PHE A 367 16.04 -18.41 4.04
N GLN A 368 16.88 -19.17 4.74
CA GLN A 368 18.22 -18.73 5.13
C GLN A 368 19.07 -18.38 3.90
N ASP A 369 19.11 -19.27 2.90
CA ASP A 369 19.87 -19.05 1.68
C ASP A 369 19.35 -17.85 0.89
N SER A 370 18.02 -17.76 0.73
CA SER A 370 17.40 -16.69 -0.04
C SER A 370 17.55 -15.34 0.66
N ASN A 371 17.36 -15.30 1.97
CA ASN A 371 17.54 -14.12 2.80
C ASN A 371 19.00 -13.64 2.75
N GLN A 372 19.97 -14.54 2.89
CA GLN A 372 21.38 -14.18 2.82
C GLN A 372 21.77 -13.68 1.43
N LYS A 373 21.35 -14.37 0.35
CA LYS A 373 21.59 -13.94 -1.04
C LYS A 373 20.99 -12.55 -1.30
N TRP A 374 19.79 -12.28 -0.77
CA TRP A 374 19.12 -10.98 -0.90
C TRP A 374 19.79 -9.86 -0.13
N GLU A 375 20.19 -10.09 1.13
CA GLU A 375 20.91 -9.08 1.92
C GLU A 375 22.29 -8.77 1.33
N ASN A 376 23.01 -9.80 0.88
CA ASN A 376 24.27 -9.62 0.15
C ASN A 376 24.06 -8.79 -1.12
N PHE A 377 23.02 -9.12 -1.90
CA PHE A 377 22.67 -8.38 -3.11
C PHE A 377 22.39 -6.90 -2.82
N LYS A 378 21.60 -6.59 -1.78
CA LYS A 378 21.33 -5.21 -1.35
C LYS A 378 22.60 -4.48 -0.93
N GLN A 379 23.44 -5.12 -0.12
CA GLN A 379 24.68 -4.54 0.36
C GLN A 379 25.65 -4.26 -0.78
N ASP A 380 25.81 -5.20 -1.71
CA ASP A 380 26.66 -5.06 -2.89
C ASP A 380 26.14 -3.98 -3.85
N LEU A 381 24.82 -3.83 -3.95
CA LEU A 381 24.21 -2.75 -4.71
C LEU A 381 24.55 -1.38 -4.11
N GLN A 382 24.34 -1.21 -2.80
CA GLN A 382 24.64 0.03 -2.09
C GLN A 382 26.13 0.39 -2.16
N ASN A 383 26.99 -0.62 -2.02
CA ASN A 383 28.44 -0.47 -2.10
C ASN A 383 28.98 -0.35 -3.53
N ARG A 384 28.11 -0.42 -4.55
CA ARG A 384 28.48 -0.46 -5.99
C ARG A 384 29.47 -1.58 -6.33
N ALA A 385 29.42 -2.67 -5.56
CA ALA A 385 30.29 -3.83 -5.65
C ALA A 385 29.67 -5.00 -6.43
N ILE A 386 28.44 -4.83 -6.95
CA ILE A 386 27.72 -5.85 -7.73
C ILE A 386 28.60 -6.50 -8.79
N LYS A 387 28.51 -7.83 -8.85
CA LYS A 387 29.11 -8.67 -9.86
C LYS A 387 28.06 -9.17 -10.85
N TYR A 388 28.52 -9.73 -11.96
CA TYR A 388 27.60 -10.19 -13.00
C TYR A 388 26.76 -11.38 -12.58
N LYS A 389 27.29 -12.27 -11.74
CA LYS A 389 26.48 -13.38 -11.19
C LYS A 389 25.33 -12.86 -10.33
N ASP A 390 25.51 -11.74 -9.62
CA ASP A 390 24.49 -11.19 -8.74
C ASP A 390 23.34 -10.61 -9.57
N LEU A 391 23.63 -10.05 -10.76
CA LEU A 391 22.62 -9.63 -11.71
C LEU A 391 21.80 -10.81 -12.29
N LYS A 392 22.37 -12.02 -12.36
CA LYS A 392 21.61 -13.21 -12.80
C LYS A 392 20.48 -13.55 -11.82
N LEU A 393 20.63 -13.20 -10.53
CA LEU A 393 19.59 -13.41 -9.52
C LEU A 393 18.30 -12.64 -9.82
N MET A 394 18.37 -11.57 -10.62
CA MET A 394 17.20 -10.77 -11.02
C MET A 394 16.30 -11.44 -12.05
N PHE A 395 16.76 -12.52 -12.70
CA PHE A 395 16.09 -13.10 -13.87
C PHE A 395 15.83 -14.60 -13.69
N THR A 396 14.63 -15.03 -14.04
CA THR A 396 14.30 -16.46 -14.23
C THR A 396 14.77 -16.88 -15.62
N GLY A 397 16.05 -17.21 -15.76
CA GLY A 397 16.65 -17.72 -17.00
C GLY A 397 17.98 -17.06 -17.38
N ASN A 398 18.65 -17.61 -18.39
CA ASN A 398 20.00 -17.19 -18.80
C ASN A 398 20.06 -15.90 -19.65
N ARG A 399 18.93 -15.25 -19.93
CA ARG A 399 18.90 -14.02 -20.75
C ARG A 399 18.68 -12.80 -19.88
N ILE A 400 19.75 -12.03 -19.72
CA ILE A 400 19.71 -10.67 -19.17
C ILE A 400 19.39 -9.74 -20.35
N GLU A 401 18.14 -9.29 -20.47
CA GLU A 401 17.82 -8.19 -21.38
C GLU A 401 18.11 -6.87 -20.65
N ASN A 402 19.13 -6.13 -21.09
CA ASN A 402 19.58 -4.91 -20.40
C ASN A 402 18.52 -3.81 -20.25
N GLY A 403 17.43 -3.86 -21.04
CA GLY A 403 16.29 -2.96 -20.86
C GLY A 403 15.55 -3.19 -19.54
N ASP A 404 15.65 -4.40 -18.98
CA ASP A 404 14.87 -4.83 -17.83
C ASP A 404 15.56 -4.59 -16.47
N ILE A 405 16.90 -4.45 -16.44
CA ILE A 405 17.65 -4.29 -15.18
C ILE A 405 17.23 -3.01 -14.46
N LYS A 406 17.25 -1.87 -15.16
CA LYS A 406 16.84 -0.58 -14.59
C LYS A 406 15.40 -0.64 -14.11
N LYS A 407 14.49 -1.17 -14.94
CA LYS A 407 13.07 -1.29 -14.60
C LYS A 407 12.85 -2.12 -13.33
N ARG A 408 13.51 -3.27 -13.22
CA ARG A 408 13.42 -4.17 -12.05
C ARG A 408 14.03 -3.54 -10.81
N LEU A 409 15.19 -2.90 -10.92
CA LEU A 409 15.80 -2.22 -9.78
C LEU A 409 14.95 -1.04 -9.27
N THR A 410 14.36 -0.26 -10.19
CA THR A 410 13.51 0.87 -9.82
C THR A 410 12.22 0.43 -9.13
N SER A 411 11.64 -0.73 -9.47
CA SER A 411 10.46 -1.26 -8.75
C SER A 411 10.76 -1.76 -7.34
N GLU A 412 12.04 -1.98 -7.00
CA GLU A 412 12.47 -2.70 -5.79
C GLU A 412 13.10 -1.80 -4.74
N ILE A 413 13.52 -0.60 -5.14
CA ILE A 413 14.40 0.25 -4.36
C ILE A 413 13.84 1.66 -4.35
N HIS A 414 13.78 2.26 -3.16
CA HIS A 414 13.29 3.62 -2.97
C HIS A 414 14.01 4.64 -3.88
N GLU A 415 13.27 5.66 -4.33
CA GLU A 415 13.69 6.70 -5.28
C GLU A 415 15.03 7.37 -4.93
N GLN A 416 15.40 7.42 -3.65
CA GLN A 416 16.66 8.01 -3.17
C GLN A 416 17.93 7.30 -3.66
N GLN A 417 17.81 6.10 -4.26
CA GLN A 417 18.96 5.34 -4.80
C GLN A 417 19.00 5.31 -6.34
N GLN A 418 18.26 6.17 -7.04
CA GLN A 418 18.22 6.20 -8.50
C GLN A 418 19.60 6.36 -9.15
N THR A 419 20.51 7.09 -8.51
CA THR A 419 21.90 7.28 -9.00
C THR A 419 22.70 5.98 -9.01
N VAL A 420 22.44 5.06 -8.07
CA VAL A 420 23.06 3.73 -8.03
C VAL A 420 22.49 2.88 -9.15
N ILE A 421 21.18 2.92 -9.36
CA ILE A 421 20.50 2.17 -10.43
C ILE A 421 21.00 2.59 -11.81
N ASP A 422 21.11 3.90 -12.05
CA ASP A 422 21.60 4.45 -13.33
C ASP A 422 23.07 4.10 -13.57
N ASP A 423 23.88 4.05 -12.51
CA ASP A 423 25.27 3.61 -12.54
C ASP A 423 25.37 2.12 -12.92
N VAL A 424 24.57 1.25 -12.29
CA VAL A 424 24.52 -0.18 -12.60
C VAL A 424 24.07 -0.43 -14.04
N ASP A 425 23.01 0.24 -14.49
CA ASP A 425 22.49 0.13 -15.87
C ASP A 425 23.53 0.57 -16.90
N THR A 426 24.18 1.71 -16.66
CA THR A 426 25.23 2.24 -17.55
C THR A 426 26.41 1.29 -17.65
N LYS A 427 26.92 0.79 -16.50
CA LYS A 427 28.06 -0.15 -16.45
C LYS A 427 27.72 -1.48 -17.13
N THR A 428 26.50 -1.98 -16.95
CA THR A 428 26.07 -3.23 -17.59
C THR A 428 25.96 -3.06 -19.11
N LYS A 429 25.42 -1.94 -19.59
CA LYS A 429 25.38 -1.61 -21.03
C LYS A 429 26.78 -1.50 -21.65
N LYS A 430 27.76 -0.97 -20.91
CA LYS A 430 29.16 -0.91 -21.37
C LYS A 430 29.75 -2.29 -21.60
N LYS A 431 29.51 -3.25 -20.71
CA LYS A 431 29.94 -4.65 -20.89
C LYS A 431 29.42 -5.25 -22.17
N ASP A 432 28.15 -5.05 -22.46
CA ASP A 432 27.53 -5.61 -23.66
C ASP A 432 28.05 -4.95 -24.94
N ARG A 433 28.33 -3.65 -24.88
CA ARG A 433 29.06 -2.96 -25.96
C ARG A 433 30.46 -3.55 -26.12
N PHE A 434 31.17 -3.80 -25.02
CA PHE A 434 32.50 -4.41 -25.05
C PHE A 434 32.45 -5.79 -25.68
N LYS A 435 31.55 -6.68 -25.22
CA LYS A 435 31.41 -8.05 -25.72
C LYS A 435 31.15 -8.09 -27.23
N ARG A 436 30.42 -7.11 -27.77
CA ARG A 436 30.20 -6.96 -29.23
C ARG A 436 31.40 -6.37 -29.97
N ALA A 437 32.23 -5.59 -29.30
CA ALA A 437 33.38 -4.89 -29.88
C ALA A 437 34.71 -5.63 -29.72
N ILE A 438 34.78 -6.69 -28.90
CA ILE A 438 36.05 -7.34 -28.52
C ILE A 438 36.89 -7.74 -29.74
N GLY A 439 36.34 -8.48 -30.70
CA GLY A 439 37.09 -8.85 -31.91
C GLY A 439 37.50 -7.66 -32.79
N THR A 440 36.83 -6.50 -32.65
CA THR A 440 37.27 -5.27 -33.32
C THR A 440 38.43 -4.62 -32.59
N LEU A 441 38.42 -4.65 -31.26
CA LEU A 441 39.50 -4.15 -30.42
C LEU A 441 40.76 -5.01 -30.59
N ASP A 442 40.63 -6.33 -30.66
CA ASP A 442 41.74 -7.25 -30.96
C ASP A 442 42.34 -6.93 -32.33
N GLY A 443 41.49 -6.70 -33.34
CA GLY A 443 41.94 -6.30 -34.67
C GLY A 443 42.68 -4.96 -34.70
N ILE A 444 42.31 -3.99 -33.83
CA ILE A 444 43.05 -2.74 -33.70
C ILE A 444 44.44 -2.99 -33.10
N GLU A 445 44.55 -3.83 -32.08
CA GLU A 445 45.84 -4.20 -31.50
C GLU A 445 46.77 -4.80 -32.56
N GLU A 446 46.27 -5.80 -33.28
CA GLU A 446 47.03 -6.52 -34.28
C GLU A 446 47.47 -5.59 -35.43
N VAL A 447 46.54 -4.83 -36.00
CA VAL A 447 46.83 -3.91 -37.11
C VAL A 447 47.84 -2.85 -36.69
N THR A 448 47.69 -2.27 -35.49
CA THR A 448 48.60 -1.22 -35.00
C THR A 448 50.02 -1.76 -34.84
N ASN A 449 50.16 -2.94 -34.25
CA ASN A 449 51.46 -3.59 -34.10
C ASN A 449 52.10 -3.92 -35.45
N ARG A 450 51.34 -4.41 -36.44
CA ARG A 450 51.87 -4.66 -37.79
C ARG A 450 52.26 -3.38 -38.52
N ILE A 451 51.41 -2.36 -38.49
CA ILE A 451 51.69 -1.08 -39.16
C ILE A 451 52.91 -0.38 -38.54
N LYS A 452 53.12 -0.50 -37.23
CA LYS A 452 54.34 0.01 -36.56
C LYS A 452 55.60 -0.54 -37.23
N GLU A 453 55.64 -1.84 -37.55
CA GLU A 453 56.82 -2.47 -38.16
C GLU A 453 57.17 -1.92 -39.56
N TYR A 454 56.19 -1.41 -40.28
CA TYR A 454 56.37 -0.84 -41.63
C TYR A 454 56.52 0.67 -41.62
N HIS A 455 56.25 1.32 -40.49
CA HIS A 455 56.26 2.78 -40.38
C HIS A 455 57.69 3.34 -40.54
N PRO A 456 57.90 4.38 -41.36
CA PRO A 456 59.24 4.96 -41.57
C PRO A 456 59.95 5.44 -40.30
N TYR A 457 59.19 5.76 -39.26
CA TYR A 457 59.69 6.22 -37.96
C TYR A 457 59.52 5.20 -36.82
N LYS A 458 59.44 3.90 -37.11
CA LYS A 458 59.09 2.85 -36.13
C LYS A 458 59.90 2.87 -34.83
N ASP A 459 61.20 3.14 -34.91
CA ASP A 459 62.09 3.17 -33.73
C ASP A 459 61.76 4.32 -32.75
N LYS A 460 61.06 5.35 -33.24
CA LYS A 460 60.62 6.50 -32.43
C LYS A 460 59.24 6.29 -31.81
N ILE A 461 58.45 5.33 -32.29
CA ILE A 461 57.10 5.05 -31.79
C ILE A 461 57.21 4.15 -30.57
N GLN A 462 57.04 4.73 -29.39
CA GLN A 462 57.15 4.01 -28.12
C GLN A 462 55.78 3.71 -27.52
N ASP A 463 55.71 2.68 -26.68
CA ASP A 463 54.49 2.32 -25.99
C ASP A 463 54.23 3.31 -24.84
N ASP A 464 53.23 4.16 -25.00
CA ASP A 464 52.78 5.09 -23.97
C ASP A 464 51.80 4.42 -22.99
N ASP A 465 51.54 5.10 -21.88
CA ASP A 465 50.73 4.55 -20.79
C ASP A 465 49.30 4.21 -21.23
N ARG A 466 48.70 5.01 -22.13
CA ARG A 466 47.33 4.73 -22.61
C ARG A 466 47.27 3.47 -23.47
N TRP A 467 48.29 3.25 -24.30
CA TRP A 467 48.40 2.03 -25.09
C TRP A 467 48.62 0.80 -24.19
N LYS A 468 49.48 0.91 -23.17
CA LYS A 468 49.69 -0.18 -22.21
C LYS A 468 48.41 -0.50 -21.44
N GLU A 469 47.67 0.52 -21.00
CA GLU A 469 46.37 0.36 -20.36
C GLU A 469 45.35 -0.31 -21.30
N TYR A 470 45.33 0.06 -22.58
CA TYR A 470 44.50 -0.57 -23.61
C TYR A 470 44.78 -2.07 -23.73
N VAL A 471 46.04 -2.45 -23.96
CA VAL A 471 46.46 -3.86 -24.14
C VAL A 471 46.16 -4.67 -22.88
N GLN A 472 46.45 -4.12 -21.70
CA GLN A 472 46.15 -4.78 -20.43
C GLN A 472 44.64 -4.95 -20.21
N ALA A 473 43.84 -3.93 -20.47
CA ALA A 473 42.39 -3.98 -20.30
C ALA A 473 41.74 -4.99 -21.27
N LEU A 474 42.23 -5.05 -22.51
CA LEU A 474 41.75 -5.99 -23.52
C LEU A 474 42.03 -7.44 -23.10
N ALA A 475 43.28 -7.77 -22.78
CA ALA A 475 43.67 -9.10 -22.32
C ALA A 475 42.88 -9.55 -21.07
N ARG A 476 42.63 -8.64 -20.13
CA ARG A 476 41.83 -8.95 -18.93
C ARG A 476 40.38 -9.26 -19.24
N ILE A 477 39.77 -8.58 -20.21
CA ILE A 477 38.38 -8.89 -20.58
C ILE A 477 38.30 -10.17 -21.41
N GLU A 478 39.25 -10.43 -22.30
CA GLU A 478 39.32 -11.72 -23.00
C GLU A 478 39.39 -12.88 -22.01
N GLU A 479 40.27 -12.77 -21.00
CA GLU A 479 40.40 -13.73 -19.91
C GLU A 479 39.05 -13.95 -19.21
N VAL A 480 38.40 -12.87 -18.78
CA VAL A 480 37.09 -12.91 -18.11
C VAL A 480 36.00 -13.52 -18.99
N THR A 481 36.00 -13.20 -20.29
CA THR A 481 35.00 -13.69 -21.24
C THR A 481 35.19 -15.18 -21.51
N ARG A 482 36.43 -15.65 -21.59
CA ARG A 482 36.77 -17.05 -21.87
C ARG A 482 36.58 -17.97 -20.66
N THR A 483 36.90 -17.49 -19.46
CA THR A 483 36.93 -18.30 -18.24
C THR A 483 35.67 -18.18 -17.39
N GLU A 484 34.71 -17.34 -17.82
CA GLU A 484 33.50 -17.00 -17.06
C GLU A 484 33.78 -16.50 -15.63
N ILE A 485 34.99 -15.97 -15.37
CA ILE A 485 35.34 -15.40 -14.06
C ILE A 485 34.36 -14.27 -13.73
N ASP A 486 33.77 -14.37 -12.54
CA ASP A 486 32.84 -13.37 -12.04
C ASP A 486 33.59 -12.13 -11.54
N ILE A 487 33.44 -11.02 -12.27
CA ILE A 487 34.03 -9.72 -11.95
C ILE A 487 32.94 -8.70 -11.62
N SER A 488 33.29 -7.69 -10.81
CA SER A 488 32.40 -6.56 -10.55
C SER A 488 32.08 -5.80 -11.84
N ILE A 489 30.86 -5.30 -11.96
CA ILE A 489 30.44 -4.47 -13.10
C ILE A 489 31.26 -3.18 -13.21
N ALA A 490 31.73 -2.64 -12.08
CA ALA A 490 32.58 -1.46 -12.03
C ALA A 490 33.94 -1.70 -12.70
N LYS A 491 34.62 -2.79 -12.33
CA LYS A 491 35.90 -3.18 -12.93
C LYS A 491 35.78 -3.47 -14.43
N ALA A 492 34.71 -4.15 -14.84
CA ALA A 492 34.43 -4.38 -16.26
C ALA A 492 34.22 -3.07 -17.04
N SER A 493 33.50 -2.12 -16.46
CA SER A 493 33.32 -0.79 -17.05
C SER A 493 34.65 -0.04 -17.17
N GLN A 494 35.52 -0.13 -16.16
CA GLN A 494 36.84 0.52 -16.20
C GLN A 494 37.69 0.00 -17.34
N TYR A 495 37.71 -1.32 -17.55
CA TYR A 495 38.40 -1.92 -18.68
C TYR A 495 37.82 -1.44 -20.04
N TYR A 496 36.49 -1.35 -20.17
CA TYR A 496 35.87 -0.77 -21.37
C TYR A 496 36.27 0.70 -21.58
N ASP A 497 36.26 1.50 -20.52
CA ASP A 497 36.60 2.92 -20.57
C ASP A 497 38.08 3.12 -20.93
N ALA A 498 38.98 2.27 -20.43
CA ALA A 498 40.39 2.27 -20.79
C ALA A 498 40.58 1.97 -22.28
N CYS A 499 39.92 0.93 -22.81
CA CYS A 499 40.01 0.62 -24.23
C CYS A 499 39.49 1.79 -25.08
N VAL A 500 38.28 2.27 -24.81
CA VAL A 500 37.66 3.37 -25.57
C VAL A 500 38.42 4.69 -25.44
N GLY A 501 39.09 4.93 -24.31
CA GLY A 501 39.94 6.11 -24.11
C GLY A 501 41.15 6.16 -25.06
N CYS A 502 41.59 5.00 -25.57
CA CYS A 502 42.68 4.90 -26.55
C CYS A 502 42.20 5.02 -28.01
N VAL A 503 41.08 4.38 -28.36
CA VAL A 503 40.63 4.16 -29.76
C VAL A 503 39.35 4.92 -30.17
N ASP A 504 38.83 5.80 -29.31
CA ASP A 504 37.56 6.53 -29.44
C ASP A 504 36.27 5.66 -29.42
N LYS A 505 35.11 6.30 -29.25
CA LYS A 505 33.82 5.63 -28.97
C LYS A 505 33.19 4.88 -30.14
N ASN A 506 33.66 5.05 -31.38
CA ASN A 506 32.97 4.58 -32.59
C ASN A 506 33.66 3.40 -33.30
N VAL A 507 34.40 2.57 -32.55
CA VAL A 507 35.17 1.43 -33.07
C VAL A 507 34.31 0.44 -33.88
N SER A 508 33.02 0.31 -33.53
CA SER A 508 32.12 -0.64 -34.20
C SER A 508 31.85 -0.35 -35.69
N SER A 509 32.06 0.87 -36.18
CA SER A 509 31.89 1.16 -37.62
C SER A 509 33.01 0.54 -38.47
N TYR A 510 34.23 0.44 -37.92
CA TYR A 510 35.38 -0.11 -38.63
C TYR A 510 35.27 -1.63 -38.87
N ALA A 511 34.66 -2.36 -37.93
CA ALA A 511 34.35 -3.78 -38.11
C ALA A 511 33.30 -4.03 -39.21
N LYS A 512 32.24 -3.22 -39.26
CA LYS A 512 31.19 -3.35 -40.28
C LYS A 512 31.74 -3.20 -41.70
N ASN A 513 32.72 -2.32 -41.88
CA ASN A 513 33.30 -2.02 -43.19
C ASN A 513 34.46 -2.97 -43.55
N GLY A 514 34.84 -3.91 -42.67
CA GLY A 514 35.96 -4.84 -42.90
C GLY A 514 37.33 -4.17 -42.95
N PHE A 515 37.47 -2.94 -42.44
CA PHE A 515 38.68 -2.12 -42.59
C PHE A 515 39.95 -2.80 -42.05
N PHE A 516 39.87 -3.35 -40.83
CA PHE A 516 41.01 -4.04 -40.22
C PHE A 516 41.37 -5.33 -40.97
N ASN A 517 40.38 -6.07 -41.46
CA ASN A 517 40.63 -7.28 -42.25
C ASN A 517 41.39 -6.96 -43.54
N VAL A 518 41.03 -5.86 -44.21
CA VAL A 518 41.77 -5.39 -45.40
C VAL A 518 43.20 -5.05 -45.01
N LEU A 519 43.42 -4.24 -43.96
CA LEU A 519 44.78 -3.90 -43.52
C LEU A 519 45.64 -5.11 -43.14
N LEU A 520 45.06 -6.13 -42.50
CA LEU A 520 45.77 -7.36 -42.15
C LEU A 520 46.09 -8.24 -43.38
N HIS A 521 45.24 -8.22 -44.42
CA HIS A 521 45.45 -8.99 -45.63
C HIS A 521 46.45 -8.34 -46.61
N CYS A 522 46.50 -7.01 -46.63
CA CYS A 522 47.32 -6.20 -47.56
C CYS A 522 48.78 -6.00 -47.13
N GLU A 523 49.38 -6.93 -46.38
CA GLU A 523 50.67 -6.69 -45.72
C GLU A 523 51.78 -6.24 -46.70
N ASN A 524 51.91 -6.89 -47.86
CA ASN A 524 52.97 -6.60 -48.82
C ASN A 524 52.75 -5.25 -49.52
N GLU A 525 51.51 -4.98 -49.90
CA GLU A 525 51.12 -3.75 -50.58
C GLU A 525 51.24 -2.54 -49.65
N LEU A 526 50.92 -2.70 -48.37
CA LEU A 526 51.14 -1.67 -47.35
C LEU A 526 52.63 -1.35 -47.16
N LYS A 527 53.51 -2.36 -47.18
CA LYS A 527 54.98 -2.14 -47.14
C LYS A 527 55.46 -1.36 -48.36
N ILE A 528 54.95 -1.69 -49.54
CA ILE A 528 55.29 -0.97 -50.78
C ILE A 528 54.83 0.49 -50.69
N LEU A 529 53.58 0.73 -50.29
CA LEU A 529 53.05 2.09 -50.12
C LEU A 529 53.84 2.88 -49.06
N ALA A 530 54.33 2.24 -48.01
CA ALA A 530 55.08 2.90 -46.94
C ALA A 530 56.53 3.25 -47.32
N SER A 531 57.17 2.48 -48.20
CA SER A 531 58.64 2.51 -48.37
C SER A 531 59.15 2.69 -49.80
N ASP A 532 58.40 2.31 -50.83
CA ASP A 532 58.85 2.42 -52.21
C ASP A 532 58.81 3.89 -52.68
N SER A 533 59.94 4.38 -53.18
CA SER A 533 60.11 5.74 -53.71
C SER A 533 59.11 6.08 -54.82
N ASN A 534 58.56 5.09 -55.49
CA ASN A 534 57.54 5.22 -56.52
C ASN A 534 56.19 5.70 -55.98
N PHE A 535 55.86 5.34 -54.74
CA PHE A 535 54.60 5.74 -54.09
C PHE A 535 54.79 6.84 -53.06
N THR A 536 55.99 6.96 -52.47
CA THR A 536 56.29 7.97 -51.45
C THR A 536 56.77 9.31 -52.02
N ASN A 537 57.35 9.32 -53.24
CA ASN A 537 57.73 10.56 -53.93
C ASN A 537 56.60 11.01 -54.87
N ASN A 538 56.06 12.21 -54.63
CA ASN A 538 54.96 12.77 -55.43
C ASN A 538 55.26 12.80 -56.94
N THR A 539 56.50 13.08 -57.35
CA THR A 539 56.85 13.16 -58.79
C THR A 539 56.82 11.77 -59.43
N ASN A 540 57.29 10.74 -58.74
CA ASN A 540 57.26 9.37 -59.25
C ASN A 540 55.83 8.81 -59.24
N PHE A 541 55.08 9.11 -58.19
CA PHE A 541 53.69 8.68 -58.08
C PHE A 541 52.82 9.24 -59.21
N GLU A 542 52.97 10.52 -59.56
CA GLU A 542 52.27 11.13 -60.71
C GLU A 542 52.66 10.51 -62.05
N ARG A 543 53.91 10.04 -62.21
CA ARG A 543 54.34 9.31 -63.42
C ARG A 543 53.66 7.96 -63.52
N ILE A 544 53.58 7.22 -62.42
CA ILE A 544 52.89 5.92 -62.36
C ILE A 544 51.40 6.09 -62.63
N LEU A 545 50.75 7.08 -62.04
CA LEU A 545 49.34 7.36 -62.31
C LEU A 545 49.09 7.68 -63.79
N ARG A 546 49.99 8.43 -64.44
CA ARG A 546 49.90 8.69 -65.89
C ARG A 546 50.05 7.41 -66.72
N ALA A 547 51.05 6.58 -66.40
CA ALA A 547 51.29 5.31 -67.08
C ALA A 547 50.09 4.35 -66.92
N LEU A 548 49.47 4.30 -65.73
CA LEU A 548 48.27 3.49 -65.49
C LEU A 548 47.04 3.99 -66.26
N LYS A 549 46.86 5.32 -66.39
CA LYS A 549 45.79 5.93 -67.21
C LYS A 549 45.93 5.61 -68.69
N GLU A 550 47.17 5.57 -69.19
CA GLU A 550 47.50 5.33 -70.60
C GLU A 550 47.56 3.82 -70.95
N SER A 551 47.47 2.94 -69.95
CA SER A 551 47.48 1.48 -70.15
C SER A 551 46.28 0.98 -70.96
N SER A 552 46.47 0.01 -71.83
CA SER A 552 45.39 -0.67 -72.57
C SER A 552 44.62 -1.69 -71.71
N HIS A 553 45.10 -2.00 -70.49
CA HIS A 553 44.47 -2.98 -69.61
C HIS A 553 43.43 -2.31 -68.70
N GLN A 554 42.16 -2.65 -68.88
CA GLN A 554 41.03 -2.05 -68.15
C GLN A 554 41.17 -2.15 -66.62
N GLY A 555 41.73 -3.25 -66.10
CA GLY A 555 41.97 -3.40 -64.65
C GLY A 555 43.02 -2.43 -64.09
N LEU A 556 44.02 -2.03 -64.88
CA LEU A 556 45.04 -1.06 -64.47
C LEU A 556 44.49 0.38 -64.53
N GLN A 557 43.61 0.66 -65.49
CA GLN A 557 42.89 1.93 -65.54
C GLN A 557 41.96 2.11 -64.33
N GLN A 558 41.23 1.06 -63.91
CA GLN A 558 40.37 1.09 -62.74
C GLN A 558 41.13 1.28 -61.41
N LEU A 559 42.37 0.76 -61.34
CA LEU A 559 43.25 0.93 -60.19
C LEU A 559 43.72 2.38 -60.00
N THR A 560 43.87 3.14 -61.09
CA THR A 560 44.32 4.54 -61.05
C THR A 560 43.48 5.37 -60.07
N HIS A 561 42.15 5.29 -60.19
CA HIS A 561 41.25 6.05 -59.32
C HIS A 561 41.37 5.63 -57.84
N SER A 562 41.60 4.34 -57.58
CA SER A 562 41.78 3.83 -56.23
C SER A 562 43.10 4.32 -55.61
N LEU A 563 44.20 4.30 -56.38
CA LEU A 563 45.50 4.79 -55.93
C LEU A 563 45.51 6.31 -55.71
N GLU A 564 44.87 7.08 -56.60
CA GLU A 564 44.69 8.54 -56.47
C GLU A 564 43.98 8.92 -55.17
N CYS A 565 43.03 8.10 -54.72
CA CYS A 565 42.30 8.33 -53.49
C CYS A 565 43.05 7.81 -52.25
N VAL A 566 43.66 6.63 -52.34
CA VAL A 566 44.23 5.93 -51.17
C VAL A 566 45.61 6.44 -50.81
N ASN A 567 46.54 6.54 -51.78
CA ASN A 567 47.94 6.84 -51.48
C ASN A 567 48.11 8.22 -50.83
N PRO A 568 47.54 9.33 -51.33
CA PRO A 568 47.71 10.64 -50.68
C PRO A 568 47.18 10.67 -49.25
N VAL A 569 46.09 9.96 -48.96
CA VAL A 569 45.52 9.88 -47.61
C VAL A 569 46.44 9.11 -46.68
N MET A 570 46.94 7.95 -47.12
CA MET A 570 47.87 7.14 -46.32
C MET A 570 49.22 7.85 -46.11
N GLN A 571 49.79 8.47 -47.14
CA GLN A 571 51.02 9.26 -47.00
C GLN A 571 50.81 10.38 -45.99
N LYS A 572 49.76 11.19 -46.17
CA LYS A 572 49.52 12.38 -45.35
C LYS A 572 49.18 12.07 -43.89
N LYS A 573 48.39 11.03 -43.63
CA LYS A 573 47.84 10.76 -42.30
C LYS A 573 48.61 9.69 -41.52
N LEU A 574 49.32 8.81 -42.22
CA LEU A 574 50.03 7.69 -41.61
C LEU A 574 51.53 7.80 -41.87
N TRP A 575 52.00 7.65 -43.11
CA TRP A 575 53.43 7.40 -43.37
C TRP A 575 54.35 8.61 -43.21
N GLN A 576 53.90 9.81 -43.58
CA GLN A 576 54.70 11.04 -43.46
C GLN A 576 54.49 11.74 -42.10
N CYS A 577 53.58 11.24 -41.27
CA CYS A 577 53.36 11.77 -39.93
C CYS A 577 54.49 11.35 -38.98
N GLN A 578 55.04 12.30 -38.25
CA GLN A 578 55.94 12.00 -37.14
C GLN A 578 55.10 11.64 -35.92
N LEU A 579 55.03 10.35 -35.64
CA LEU A 579 54.32 9.78 -34.49
C LEU A 579 55.35 9.38 -33.43
N ASN A 580 55.08 9.75 -32.18
CA ASN A 580 56.01 9.51 -31.07
C ASN A 580 55.55 8.37 -30.15
N ASN A 581 54.29 7.95 -30.25
CA ASN A 581 53.74 6.91 -29.39
C ASN A 581 52.67 6.07 -30.10
N MET A 582 52.37 4.91 -29.52
CA MET A 582 51.40 3.95 -30.04
C MET A 582 49.98 4.51 -30.08
N THR A 583 49.55 5.30 -29.09
CA THR A 583 48.22 5.93 -29.10
C THR A 583 48.03 6.85 -30.30
N ASP A 584 49.04 7.64 -30.67
CA ASP A 584 48.98 8.50 -31.85
C ASP A 584 48.98 7.68 -33.15
N LEU A 585 49.70 6.56 -33.19
CA LEU A 585 49.67 5.62 -34.32
C LEU A 585 48.29 5.00 -34.54
N VAL A 586 47.66 4.52 -33.48
CA VAL A 586 46.27 4.01 -33.51
C VAL A 586 45.33 5.08 -34.07
N LYS A 587 45.41 6.31 -33.56
CA LYS A 587 44.56 7.41 -34.04
C LYS A 587 44.80 7.75 -35.50
N ALA A 588 46.05 7.73 -35.94
CA ALA A 588 46.42 7.91 -37.33
C ALA A 588 45.78 6.83 -38.23
N ILE A 589 45.86 5.56 -37.84
CA ILE A 589 45.24 4.43 -38.54
C ILE A 589 43.72 4.58 -38.61
N LEU A 590 43.06 4.86 -37.48
CA LEU A 590 41.61 5.05 -37.41
C LEU A 590 41.17 6.27 -38.27
N SER A 591 41.97 7.32 -38.33
CA SER A 591 41.68 8.52 -39.13
C SER A 591 41.71 8.30 -40.65
N LEU A 592 42.21 7.15 -41.12
CA LEU A 592 42.18 6.78 -42.54
C LEU A 592 40.74 6.52 -43.02
N CYS A 593 39.87 6.03 -42.15
CA CYS A 593 38.51 5.65 -42.50
C CYS A 593 37.45 6.26 -41.56
N PRO A 594 37.26 7.60 -41.54
CA PRO A 594 36.35 8.25 -40.60
C PRO A 594 34.87 8.18 -41.04
N ASN A 595 34.40 7.04 -41.58
CA ASN A 595 33.04 6.70 -42.07
C ASN A 595 32.82 6.62 -43.59
N ASN A 596 33.82 6.25 -44.40
CA ASN A 596 33.66 6.11 -45.86
C ASN A 596 33.88 4.66 -46.33
N GLU A 597 32.81 3.89 -46.55
CA GLU A 597 32.86 2.54 -47.15
C GLU A 597 33.65 2.53 -48.47
N ASN A 598 33.63 3.65 -49.20
CA ASN A 598 34.35 3.80 -50.46
C ASN A 598 35.87 3.74 -50.28
N PHE A 599 36.42 4.27 -49.18
CA PHE A 599 37.87 4.22 -48.93
C PHE A 599 38.34 2.78 -48.71
N VAL A 600 37.58 1.98 -47.94
CA VAL A 600 37.95 0.58 -47.67
C VAL A 600 37.92 -0.24 -48.95
N GLN A 601 36.91 -0.03 -49.80
CA GLN A 601 36.83 -0.71 -51.10
C GLN A 601 37.96 -0.29 -52.06
N MET A 602 38.30 1.01 -52.11
CA MET A 602 39.44 1.49 -52.90
C MET A 602 40.76 0.95 -52.39
N LEU A 603 40.97 0.91 -51.08
CA LEU A 603 42.16 0.31 -50.47
C LEU A 603 42.25 -1.17 -50.84
N LYS A 604 41.15 -1.91 -50.74
CA LYS A 604 41.10 -3.32 -51.16
C LYS A 604 41.48 -3.49 -52.63
N ASN A 605 40.94 -2.66 -53.53
CA ASN A 605 41.31 -2.70 -54.94
C ASN A 605 42.81 -2.43 -55.17
N CYS A 606 43.41 -1.54 -54.37
CA CYS A 606 44.86 -1.31 -54.40
C CYS A 606 45.64 -2.53 -53.92
N CYS A 607 45.13 -3.27 -52.95
CA CYS A 607 45.79 -4.47 -52.42
C CYS A 607 45.66 -5.69 -53.33
N ASP A 608 44.50 -5.85 -53.98
CA ASP A 608 44.25 -6.95 -54.92
C ASP A 608 45.12 -6.80 -56.19
N ALA A 609 45.63 -5.58 -56.45
CA ALA A 609 46.63 -5.33 -57.46
C ALA A 609 48.03 -5.61 -56.92
N ASN A 610 48.83 -6.37 -57.69
CA ASN A 610 50.25 -6.57 -57.37
C ASN A 610 51.03 -5.26 -57.58
N LEU A 611 51.13 -4.43 -56.53
CA LEU A 611 51.78 -3.12 -56.57
C LEU A 611 53.27 -3.20 -56.93
N ALA A 612 53.94 -4.34 -56.70
CA ALA A 612 55.34 -4.53 -57.09
C ALA A 612 55.52 -4.59 -58.62
N ASN A 613 54.54 -5.15 -59.34
CA ASN A 613 54.56 -5.14 -60.81
C ASN A 613 54.24 -3.75 -61.38
N ILE A 614 53.62 -2.88 -60.59
CA ILE A 614 53.27 -1.51 -61.00
C ILE A 614 54.40 -0.54 -60.70
N SER A 615 55.17 -0.74 -59.63
CA SER A 615 56.37 0.07 -59.34
C SER A 615 57.51 -0.11 -60.35
N SER A 616 57.39 -1.08 -61.27
CA SER A 616 58.34 -1.32 -62.35
C SER A 616 57.89 -0.79 -63.72
N LEU A 617 56.70 -0.17 -63.80
CA LEU A 617 56.22 0.62 -64.94
C LEU A 617 56.81 2.03 -64.90
#